data_AF-A0A8E6YI51-F1
#
_entry.id   AF-A0A8E6YI51-F1
#
_cell.length_a   1.000
_cell.length_b   1.000
_cell.length_c   1.000
_cell.angle_alpha   90.00
_cell.angle_beta   90.00
_cell.angle_gamma   90.00
#
_symmetry.space_group_name_H-M   'P 1'
#
loop_
_entity.id
_entity.type
_entity.pdbx_description
1 polymer ?
#
loop_
_entity_poly.entity_id
_entity_poly.type
_entity_poly.pdbx_seq_one_letter_code
_entity_poly.pdbx_strand_id
1 'polypeptide(L)'
;AYFPQISQSDVGGEMEATYENIRQTLRVPWVAFACRVLATVPEYLPVAWARTAEAMSTRYAEQAADELRERSLLSIEPKVDLKKRLRGAGWDNAQIEEVRRVVNAFNYGNPKYIMMITALCESFNLRPVGGGDLSVELRSSVPKGHPEGMDPLLSLVNANEAPP
;
A
#
# COMPACT_ATOMS: atom_id res chain seq x y z
N ALA A 1 10.29 -18.63 -0.20
CA ALA A 1 11.24 -18.34 -1.31
C ALA A 1 11.48 -16.84 -1.36
N TYR A 2 12.75 -16.42 -1.37
CA TYR A 2 13.14 -15.01 -1.47
C TYR A 2 13.02 -14.50 -2.93
N PHE A 3 12.73 -13.22 -3.09
CA PHE A 3 12.70 -12.55 -4.39
C PHE A 3 13.54 -11.25 -4.33
N PRO A 4 14.37 -10.96 -5.35
CA PRO A 4 15.24 -9.78 -5.35
C PRO A 4 14.47 -8.47 -5.14
N GLN A 5 14.85 -7.71 -4.12
CA GLN A 5 14.20 -6.46 -3.73
C GLN A 5 15.14 -5.63 -2.85
N ILE A 6 14.92 -4.31 -2.76
CA ILE A 6 15.52 -3.46 -1.73
C ILE A 6 14.56 -3.41 -0.55
N SER A 7 14.95 -3.96 0.60
CA SER A 7 14.08 -4.02 1.78
C SER A 7 13.90 -2.64 2.43
N GLN A 8 12.91 -2.51 3.32
CA GLN A 8 12.72 -1.25 4.06
C GLN A 8 13.83 -0.99 5.09
N SER A 9 14.59 -2.02 5.49
CA SER A 9 15.71 -1.89 6.43
C SER A 9 17.06 -1.65 5.73
N ASP A 10 17.18 -2.03 4.45
CA ASP A 10 18.44 -1.93 3.69
C ASP A 10 18.49 -0.69 2.79
N VAL A 11 17.39 0.04 2.68
CA VAL A 11 17.30 1.25 1.85
C VAL A 11 18.09 2.39 2.48
N GLY A 12 18.78 3.19 1.66
CA GLY A 12 19.49 4.39 2.10
C GLY A 12 19.44 5.51 1.07
N GLY A 13 19.88 6.71 1.48
CA GLY A 13 20.00 7.87 0.59
C GLY A 13 18.66 8.34 0.01
N GLU A 14 18.65 8.69 -1.28
CA GLU A 14 17.44 9.17 -1.98
C GLU A 14 16.31 8.13 -2.00
N MET A 15 16.65 6.84 -2.09
CA MET A 15 15.65 5.79 -2.10
C MET A 15 14.92 5.68 -0.76
N GLU A 16 15.61 5.93 0.36
CA GLU A 16 15.00 5.96 1.70
C GLU A 16 14.01 7.12 1.82
N ALA A 17 14.39 8.30 1.34
CA ALA A 17 13.50 9.46 1.27
C ALA A 17 12.27 9.19 0.37
N THR A 18 12.46 8.46 -0.73
CA THR A 18 11.37 8.03 -1.62
C THR A 18 10.42 7.07 -0.89
N TYR A 19 10.94 6.10 -0.15
CA TYR A 19 10.15 5.13 0.62
C TYR A 19 9.33 5.81 1.70
N GLU A 20 9.93 6.73 2.43
CA GLU A 20 9.24 7.52 3.45
C GLU A 20 8.14 8.38 2.81
N ASN A 21 8.44 9.05 1.69
CA ASN A 21 7.45 9.88 1.00
C ASN A 21 6.25 9.06 0.48
N ILE A 22 6.48 7.85 -0.01
CA ILE A 22 5.42 6.90 -0.40
C ILE A 22 4.53 6.59 0.81
N ARG A 23 5.11 6.18 1.95
CA ARG A 23 4.35 5.85 3.17
C ARG A 23 3.53 7.02 3.65
N GLN A 24 4.13 8.21 3.73
CA GLN A 24 3.47 9.43 4.20
C GLN A 24 2.36 9.90 3.26
N THR A 25 2.55 9.78 1.95
CA THR A 25 1.59 10.27 0.94
C THR A 25 0.41 9.31 0.77
N LEU A 26 0.69 8.00 0.69
CA LEU A 26 -0.36 6.99 0.58
C LEU A 26 -0.99 6.65 1.94
N ARG A 27 -0.36 7.11 3.03
CA ARG A 27 -0.78 6.94 4.42
C ARG A 27 -0.77 5.46 4.84
N VAL A 28 0.31 4.77 4.50
CA VAL A 28 0.46 3.31 4.63
C VAL A 28 1.74 2.95 5.39
N PRO A 29 1.70 1.93 6.26
CA PRO A 29 2.82 1.58 7.12
C PRO A 29 3.78 0.55 6.50
N TRP A 30 3.82 0.46 5.18
CA TRP A 30 4.80 -0.35 4.46
C TRP A 30 5.03 0.23 3.08
N VAL A 31 6.17 -0.10 2.48
CA VAL A 31 6.38 0.09 1.04
C VAL A 31 6.03 -1.20 0.32
N ALA A 32 5.10 -1.13 -0.63
CA ALA A 32 4.65 -2.28 -1.40
C ALA A 32 5.80 -3.08 -1.99
N PHE A 33 5.63 -4.40 -2.00
CA PHE A 33 6.65 -5.31 -2.53
C PHE A 33 7.03 -4.98 -3.98
N ALA A 34 6.06 -4.64 -4.83
CA ALA A 34 6.33 -4.19 -6.20
C ALA A 34 7.27 -2.96 -6.24
N CYS A 35 7.09 -1.98 -5.35
CA CYS A 35 8.00 -0.84 -5.25
C CYS A 35 9.40 -1.27 -4.82
N ARG A 36 9.50 -2.22 -3.87
CA ARG A 36 10.78 -2.76 -3.41
C ARG A 36 11.55 -3.48 -4.51
N VAL A 37 10.83 -4.11 -5.44
CA VAL A 37 11.42 -4.69 -6.65
C VAL A 37 11.80 -3.59 -7.65
N LEU A 38 10.91 -2.62 -7.92
CA LEU A 38 11.18 -1.51 -8.86
C LEU A 38 12.37 -0.64 -8.39
N ALA A 39 12.62 -0.56 -7.09
CA ALA A 39 13.78 0.11 -6.52
C ALA A 39 15.13 -0.52 -6.92
N THR A 40 15.13 -1.77 -7.39
CA THR A 40 16.35 -2.42 -7.91
C THR A 40 16.79 -1.89 -9.27
N VAL A 41 15.90 -1.17 -9.98
CA VAL A 41 16.22 -0.47 -11.22
C VAL A 41 16.73 0.93 -10.85
N PRO A 42 17.98 1.28 -11.21
CA PRO A 42 18.57 2.57 -10.86
C PRO A 42 17.66 3.74 -11.25
N GLU A 43 17.47 4.68 -10.31
CA GLU A 43 16.73 5.95 -10.46
C GLU A 43 15.24 5.84 -10.83
N TYR A 44 14.74 4.67 -11.25
CA TYR A 44 13.39 4.54 -11.76
C TYR A 44 12.34 4.88 -10.71
N LEU A 45 12.36 4.25 -9.53
CA LEU A 45 11.34 4.48 -8.52
C LEU A 45 11.32 5.94 -8.01
N PRO A 46 12.45 6.59 -7.67
CA PRO A 46 12.46 8.01 -7.29
C PRO A 46 11.83 8.92 -8.35
N VAL A 47 12.20 8.75 -9.63
CA VAL A 47 11.68 9.57 -10.74
C VAL A 47 10.20 9.28 -10.98
N ALA A 48 9.81 8.01 -11.00
CA ALA A 48 8.43 7.60 -11.21
C ALA A 48 7.52 8.14 -10.10
N TRP A 49 7.94 7.96 -8.84
CA TRP A 49 7.19 8.42 -7.68
C TRP A 49 7.02 9.93 -7.66
N ALA A 50 8.09 10.70 -7.93
CA ALA A 50 8.05 12.16 -7.96
C ALA A 50 6.99 12.70 -8.94
N ARG A 51 6.73 11.99 -10.04
CA ARG A 51 5.71 12.37 -11.04
C ARG A 51 4.30 11.92 -10.68
N THR A 52 4.15 10.91 -9.83
CA THR A 52 2.82 10.37 -9.44
C THR A 52 2.33 10.85 -8.08
N ALA A 53 3.21 11.33 -7.21
CA ALA A 53 2.91 11.62 -5.81
C ALA A 53 1.74 12.61 -5.64
N GLU A 54 1.73 13.69 -6.42
CA GLU A 54 0.68 14.72 -6.36
C GLU A 54 -0.70 14.17 -6.78
N ALA A 55 -0.74 13.38 -7.87
CA ALA A 55 -1.98 12.75 -8.30
C ALA A 55 -2.51 11.76 -7.24
N MET A 56 -1.61 11.00 -6.63
CA MET A 56 -1.94 10.02 -5.59
C MET A 56 -2.33 10.65 -4.25
N SER A 57 -2.01 11.92 -4.00
CA SER A 57 -2.42 12.64 -2.79
C SER A 57 -3.79 13.29 -2.91
N THR A 58 -4.45 13.24 -4.06
CA THR A 58 -5.75 13.89 -4.26
C THR A 58 -6.91 13.15 -3.57
N ARG A 59 -7.98 13.88 -3.26
CA ARG A 59 -9.26 13.30 -2.81
C ARG A 59 -9.85 12.37 -3.86
N TYR A 60 -9.65 12.67 -5.14
CA TYR A 60 -10.00 11.77 -6.24
C TYR A 60 -9.34 10.40 -6.08
N ALA A 61 -8.02 10.38 -5.85
CA ALA A 61 -7.30 9.12 -5.67
C ALA A 61 -7.75 8.35 -4.42
N GLU A 62 -8.05 9.05 -3.32
CA GLU A 62 -8.61 8.44 -2.11
C GLU A 62 -9.97 7.78 -2.38
N GLN A 63 -10.90 8.49 -3.03
CA GLN A 63 -12.23 7.96 -3.35
C GLN A 63 -12.18 6.80 -4.36
N ALA A 64 -11.31 6.87 -5.36
CA ALA A 64 -11.12 5.78 -6.31
C ALA A 64 -10.52 4.52 -5.63
N ALA A 65 -9.63 4.71 -4.65
CA ALA A 65 -9.13 3.60 -3.84
C ALA A 65 -10.22 2.99 -2.95
N ASP A 66 -11.13 3.82 -2.42
CA ASP A 66 -12.31 3.36 -1.66
C ASP A 66 -13.25 2.52 -2.54
N GLU A 67 -13.56 3.00 -3.75
CA GLU A 67 -14.39 2.28 -4.71
C GLU A 67 -13.79 0.92 -5.10
N LEU A 68 -12.47 0.87 -5.37
CA LEU A 68 -11.78 -0.39 -5.64
C LEU A 68 -11.84 -1.36 -4.45
N ARG A 69 -11.76 -0.84 -3.22
CA ARG A 69 -11.88 -1.66 -2.00
C ARG A 69 -13.27 -2.26 -1.88
N GLU A 70 -14.32 -1.47 -2.10
CA GLU A 70 -15.71 -1.94 -2.03
C GLU A 70 -16.00 -3.02 -3.07
N ARG A 71 -15.47 -2.84 -4.30
CA ARG A 71 -15.60 -3.80 -5.40
C ARG A 71 -14.80 -5.10 -5.18
N SER A 72 -13.90 -5.16 -4.20
CA SER A 72 -13.05 -6.32 -3.93
C SER A 72 -13.77 -7.46 -3.18
N LEU A 73 -15.01 -7.26 -2.75
CA LEU A 73 -15.79 -8.29 -2.04
C LEU A 73 -16.20 -9.42 -2.99
N LEU A 74 -15.82 -10.65 -2.63
CA LEU A 74 -16.26 -11.85 -3.34
C LEU A 74 -17.59 -12.35 -2.77
N SER A 75 -18.57 -12.58 -3.63
CA SER A 75 -19.87 -13.17 -3.26
C SER A 75 -19.77 -14.70 -3.13
N ILE A 76 -19.10 -15.17 -2.08
CA ILE A 76 -18.90 -16.61 -1.81
C ILE A 76 -19.65 -17.02 -0.53
N GLU A 77 -20.34 -18.16 -0.58
CA GLU A 77 -20.99 -18.80 0.56
C GLU A 77 -20.54 -20.27 0.70
N PRO A 78 -20.51 -20.84 1.93
CA PRO A 78 -20.73 -20.17 3.21
C PRO A 78 -19.52 -19.35 3.66
N LYS A 79 -19.75 -18.20 4.29
CA LYS A 79 -18.67 -17.43 4.91
C LYS A 79 -18.09 -18.15 6.14
N VAL A 80 -16.76 -18.20 6.22
CA VAL A 80 -16.05 -18.77 7.37
C VAL A 80 -15.97 -17.73 8.49
N ASP A 81 -16.43 -18.09 9.69
CA ASP A 81 -16.18 -17.28 10.90
C ASP A 81 -14.72 -17.48 11.37
N LEU A 82 -13.83 -16.66 10.82
CA LEU A 82 -12.40 -16.67 11.16
C LEU A 82 -12.16 -16.31 12.63
N LYS A 83 -13.01 -15.48 13.25
CA LYS A 83 -12.85 -15.11 14.66
C LYS A 83 -13.10 -16.30 15.57
N LYS A 84 -14.14 -17.07 15.30
CA LYS A 84 -14.40 -18.33 16.02
C LYS A 84 -13.29 -19.34 15.81
N ARG A 85 -12.76 -19.45 14.58
CA ARG A 85 -11.63 -20.36 14.27
C ARG A 85 -10.37 -19.99 15.05
N LEU A 86 -10.00 -18.70 15.09
CA LEU A 86 -8.82 -18.23 15.83
C LEU A 86 -8.95 -18.48 17.34
N ARG A 87 -10.11 -18.19 17.93
CA ARG A 87 -10.39 -18.52 19.34
C ARG A 87 -10.29 -20.02 19.63
N GLY A 88 -10.82 -20.84 18.72
CA GLY A 88 -10.69 -22.30 18.80
C GLY A 88 -9.24 -22.79 18.70
N ALA A 89 -8.35 -22.01 18.08
CA ALA A 89 -6.92 -22.24 18.04
C ALA A 89 -6.15 -21.64 19.24
N GLY A 90 -6.85 -21.14 20.26
CA GLY A 90 -6.25 -20.61 21.49
C GLY A 90 -5.85 -19.14 21.44
N TRP A 91 -6.24 -18.39 20.40
CA TRP A 91 -5.92 -16.97 20.29
C TRP A 91 -6.84 -16.13 21.18
N ASP A 92 -6.25 -15.18 21.92
CA ASP A 92 -7.00 -14.24 22.73
C ASP A 92 -7.55 -13.05 21.92
N ASN A 93 -8.35 -12.19 22.56
CA ASN A 93 -8.94 -11.05 21.88
C ASN A 93 -7.91 -9.98 21.48
N ALA A 94 -6.78 -9.85 22.20
CA ALA A 94 -5.75 -8.87 21.90
C ALA A 94 -4.98 -9.26 20.64
N GLN A 95 -4.59 -10.53 20.52
CA GLN A 95 -3.93 -11.08 19.32
C GLN A 95 -4.84 -11.00 18.09
N ILE A 96 -6.14 -11.28 18.24
CA ILE A 96 -7.11 -11.13 17.14
C ILE A 96 -7.24 -9.66 16.72
N GLU A 97 -7.19 -8.72 17.67
CA GLU A 97 -7.23 -7.29 17.37
C GLU A 97 -5.95 -6.81 16.67
N GLU A 98 -4.78 -7.34 17.04
CA GLU A 98 -3.53 -7.08 16.34
C GLU A 98 -3.59 -7.53 14.88
N VAL A 99 -4.07 -8.76 14.62
CA VAL A 99 -4.30 -9.27 13.25
C VAL A 99 -5.25 -8.35 12.50
N ARG A 100 -6.33 -7.90 13.14
CA ARG A 100 -7.29 -6.98 12.52
C ARG A 100 -6.63 -5.66 12.12
N ARG A 101 -5.79 -5.06 12.97
CA ARG A 101 -5.06 -3.83 12.64
C ARG A 101 -4.18 -4.01 11.41
N VAL A 102 -3.43 -5.10 11.35
CA VAL A 102 -2.58 -5.44 10.19
C VAL A 102 -3.43 -5.62 8.93
N VAL A 103 -4.52 -6.40 9.00
CA VAL A 103 -5.43 -6.62 7.85
C VAL A 103 -6.05 -5.31 7.39
N ASN A 104 -6.46 -4.43 8.30
CA ASN A 104 -7.03 -3.13 7.96
C ASN A 104 -6.02 -2.20 7.29
N ALA A 105 -4.76 -2.20 7.74
CA ALA A 105 -3.70 -1.45 7.07
C ALA A 105 -3.54 -1.90 5.62
N PHE A 106 -3.45 -3.23 5.37
CA PHE A 106 -3.37 -3.77 4.00
C PHE A 106 -4.61 -3.47 3.17
N ASN A 107 -5.82 -3.62 3.73
CA ASN A 107 -7.06 -3.29 3.04
C ASN A 107 -7.12 -1.81 2.64
N TYR A 108 -6.59 -0.92 3.49
CA TYR A 108 -6.53 0.51 3.21
C TYR A 108 -5.56 0.83 2.06
N GLY A 109 -4.33 0.32 2.13
CA GLY A 109 -3.25 0.67 1.19
C GLY A 109 -3.22 -0.11 -0.12
N ASN A 110 -3.69 -1.36 -0.16
CA ASN A 110 -3.61 -2.20 -1.36
C ASN A 110 -4.30 -1.59 -2.59
N PRO A 111 -5.53 -1.04 -2.50
CA PRO A 111 -6.16 -0.37 -3.63
C PRO A 111 -5.35 0.83 -4.16
N LYS A 112 -4.73 1.61 -3.25
CA LYS A 112 -3.86 2.74 -3.64
C LYS A 112 -2.63 2.27 -4.39
N TYR A 113 -2.03 1.16 -3.95
CA TYR A 113 -0.91 0.55 -4.66
C TYR A 113 -1.31 -0.01 -6.01
N ILE A 114 -2.50 -0.62 -6.14
CA ILE A 114 -3.02 -1.06 -7.44
C ILE A 114 -3.11 0.14 -8.39
N MET A 115 -3.68 1.26 -7.95
CA MET A 115 -3.79 2.47 -8.77
C MET A 115 -2.42 3.02 -9.18
N MET A 116 -1.51 3.17 -8.22
CA MET A 116 -0.16 3.67 -8.50
C MET A 116 0.58 2.77 -9.50
N ILE A 117 0.60 1.45 -9.28
CA ILE A 117 1.25 0.51 -10.19
C ILE A 117 0.57 0.51 -11.56
N THR A 118 -0.76 0.64 -11.61
CA THR A 118 -1.50 0.77 -12.88
C THR A 118 -1.05 2.03 -13.63
N ALA A 119 -0.99 3.18 -12.97
CA ALA A 119 -0.51 4.43 -13.58
C ALA A 119 0.93 4.30 -14.11
N LEU A 120 1.83 3.64 -13.36
CA LEU A 120 3.19 3.38 -13.82
C LEU A 120 3.22 2.43 -15.03
N CYS A 121 2.46 1.34 -15.00
CA CYS A 121 2.38 0.38 -16.10
C CYS A 121 1.79 1.01 -17.38
N GLU A 122 0.69 1.76 -17.27
CA GLU A 122 0.03 2.40 -18.40
C GLU A 122 0.95 3.44 -19.06
N SER A 123 1.55 4.33 -18.27
CA SER A 123 2.47 5.35 -18.77
C SER A 123 3.75 4.77 -19.37
N PHE A 124 4.29 3.68 -18.78
CA PHE A 124 5.43 2.96 -19.33
C PHE A 124 5.13 2.37 -20.72
N ASN A 125 3.87 1.98 -20.97
CA ASN A 125 3.41 1.52 -22.28
C ASN A 125 2.91 2.65 -23.20
N LEU A 126 3.29 3.90 -22.91
CA LEU A 126 2.90 5.09 -23.69
C LEU A 126 1.38 5.27 -23.82
N ARG A 127 0.61 4.74 -22.86
CA ARG A 127 -0.84 4.98 -22.78
C ARG A 127 -1.12 6.20 -21.90
N PRO A 128 -2.21 6.96 -22.19
CA PRO A 128 -2.55 8.15 -21.41
C PRO A 128 -2.83 7.82 -19.94
N VAL A 129 -2.32 8.65 -19.03
CA VAL A 129 -2.58 8.57 -17.58
C VAL A 129 -2.84 9.98 -17.05
N GLY A 130 -3.95 10.18 -16.35
CA GLY A 130 -4.34 11.49 -15.83
C GLY A 130 -4.90 12.43 -16.92
N GLY A 131 -4.80 13.74 -16.67
CA GLY A 131 -5.34 14.77 -17.58
C GLY A 131 -6.87 14.90 -17.60
N GLY A 132 -7.57 14.20 -16.70
CA GLY A 132 -9.02 14.31 -16.55
C GLY A 132 -9.45 15.65 -15.96
N ASP A 133 -10.63 16.13 -16.37
CA ASP A 133 -11.24 17.28 -15.72
C ASP A 133 -11.87 16.86 -14.40
N LEU A 134 -11.48 17.54 -13.32
CA LEU A 134 -11.86 17.21 -11.95
C LEU A 134 -12.35 18.49 -11.27
N SER A 135 -13.34 18.36 -10.40
CA SER A 135 -13.75 19.49 -9.56
C SER A 135 -12.60 19.93 -8.64
N VAL A 136 -12.67 21.19 -8.17
CA VAL A 136 -11.68 21.72 -7.20
C VAL A 136 -11.59 20.85 -5.94
N GLU A 137 -12.73 20.34 -5.48
CA GLU A 137 -12.80 19.45 -4.33
C GLU A 137 -12.06 18.12 -4.57
N LEU A 138 -12.22 17.51 -5.74
CA LEU A 138 -11.55 16.25 -6.09
C LEU A 138 -10.04 16.43 -6.32
N ARG A 139 -9.61 17.61 -6.78
CA ARG A 139 -8.19 17.98 -6.92
C ARG A 139 -7.53 18.29 -5.58
N SER A 140 -8.29 18.62 -4.53
CA SER A 140 -7.72 18.92 -3.21
C SER A 140 -6.94 17.73 -2.65
N SER A 141 -5.80 18.00 -2.00
CA SER A 141 -4.99 16.94 -1.39
C SER A 141 -5.56 16.48 -0.05
N VAL A 142 -5.45 15.18 0.24
CA VAL A 142 -5.68 14.64 1.58
C VAL A 142 -4.46 14.89 2.48
N PRO A 143 -4.62 14.94 3.81
CA PRO A 143 -3.50 15.11 4.73
C PRO A 143 -2.47 13.99 4.57
N LYS A 144 -1.18 14.35 4.57
CA LYS A 144 -0.09 13.38 4.68
C LYS A 144 0.00 12.80 6.09
N GLY A 145 0.57 11.62 6.19
CA GLY A 145 0.82 10.93 7.45
C GLY A 145 -0.15 9.81 7.75
N HIS A 146 0.24 8.99 8.72
CA HIS A 146 -0.51 7.83 9.13
C HIS A 146 -1.77 8.26 9.89
N PRO A 147 -2.95 7.65 9.60
CA PRO A 147 -4.15 7.90 10.37
C PRO A 147 -3.99 7.40 11.82
N GLU A 148 -4.79 7.95 12.72
CA GLU A 148 -4.83 7.49 14.12
C GLU A 148 -5.20 6.00 14.19
N GLY A 149 -4.53 5.26 15.06
CA GLY A 149 -4.72 3.81 15.22
C GLY A 149 -4.03 2.94 14.16
N MET A 150 -3.24 3.54 13.27
CA MET A 150 -2.34 2.84 12.35
C MET A 150 -0.90 3.04 12.80
N ASP A 151 -0.18 1.93 13.03
CA ASP A 151 1.26 1.98 13.32
C ASP A 151 2.01 2.67 12.17
N PRO A 152 3.13 3.37 12.41
CA PRO A 152 3.85 4.08 11.35
C PRO A 152 4.65 3.14 10.43
N LEU A 153 4.99 1.94 10.90
CA LEU A 153 5.73 0.95 10.14
C LEU A 153 5.36 -0.46 10.62
N LEU A 154 4.86 -1.29 9.71
CA LEU A 154 4.61 -2.70 9.97
C LEU A 154 5.92 -3.50 9.88
N SER A 155 6.11 -4.39 10.85
CA SER A 155 7.16 -5.41 10.79
C SER A 155 6.78 -6.48 9.76
N LEU A 156 7.60 -6.64 8.73
CA LEU A 156 7.41 -7.66 7.71
C LEU A 156 8.49 -8.74 7.90
N VAL A 157 8.04 -10.00 8.01
CA VAL A 157 8.95 -11.14 8.19
C VAL A 157 9.92 -11.21 7.01
N ASN A 158 11.22 -11.27 7.32
CA ASN A 158 12.26 -11.51 6.32
C ASN A 158 12.28 -13.00 5.95
N ALA A 159 11.98 -13.31 4.69
CA ALA A 159 11.95 -14.69 4.20
C ALA A 159 13.31 -15.41 4.28
N ASN A 160 14.43 -14.67 4.34
CA ASN A 160 15.76 -15.24 4.52
C ASN A 160 16.05 -15.65 5.98
N GLU A 161 15.27 -15.13 6.93
CA GLU A 161 15.40 -15.37 8.38
C GLU A 161 14.25 -16.21 8.94
N ALA A 162 13.25 -16.51 8.11
CA ALA A 162 12.09 -17.29 8.51
C ALA A 162 12.44 -18.77 8.73
N PRO A 163 11.77 -19.47 9.66
CA PRO A 163 11.87 -20.91 9.80
C PRO A 163 11.51 -21.62 8.48
N PRO A 164 12.10 -22.81 8.21
CA PRO A 164 11.82 -23.59 6.99
C PRO A 164 10.36 -24.05 6.90
#